data_AF-A0A5Q2N1N0-F1
#
_entry.id   AF-A0A5Q2N1N0-F1
#
_cell.length_a   1.000
_cell.length_b   1.000
_cell.length_c   1.000
_cell.angle_alpha   90.00
_cell.angle_beta   90.00
_cell.angle_gamma   90.00
#
_symmetry.space_group_name_H-M   'P 1'
#
loop_
_entity.id
_entity.type
_entity.pdbx_description
1 polymer ?
#
loop_
_entity_poly.entity_id
_entity_poly.type
_entity_poly.pdbx_seq_one_letter_code
_entity_poly.pdbx_strand_id
1 'polypeptide(L)'
;MKSRKYVLLFWSALFLFLIAYTPGCTLLQGQQAERAPVELGEFESDPAVWGRLYPDHYDSYLQNYNISRTEYGGSDKYSKLEREPLLRIIFNGFGFSKEYNEDRGHIYSLEDIKMIDPARKSVGTCITCKTSDFKEMYHNYGDEVYAMPITDLLEQSQHPVSCLDCHNPETNELVITRPALIEAFERQGRDITEATRNEMRSLVCAQCHVEYYFEADTKKLVFPWDRGVKADEIYAYFEEIGFSDWVHPDSQTPVLKAQHPDWELNQGSVHQQNGVSCSDCHMPYVRVGSMKISSHWWTSPMHNIQESCGACHRQSEDYLKERILYTQRRVYDQMMHAQQAVTGAIQAIAQAMEQENVNENTLNEARALHREAQWYVDFISSENSMGFHNPQEALRILADSQRIAGKARVKALESFTGQSLPDLPEPRNPGFYTTQEDRNPPQ
;
A
#
# COMPACT_ATOMS: atom_id res chain seq x y z
N MET A 1 50.85 64.15 18.51
CA MET A 1 50.68 62.91 19.31
C MET A 1 49.73 63.02 20.52
N LYS A 2 49.24 64.21 20.94
CA LYS A 2 48.28 64.33 22.05
C LYS A 2 46.79 64.14 21.65
N SER A 3 46.36 64.46 20.41
CA SER A 3 44.93 64.38 20.04
C SER A 3 44.42 62.96 19.73
N ARG A 4 45.28 62.03 19.30
CA ARG A 4 44.89 60.64 18.99
C ARG A 4 44.47 59.83 20.22
N LYS A 5 45.02 60.13 21.40
CA LYS A 5 44.67 59.42 22.66
C LYS A 5 43.27 59.81 23.16
N TYR A 6 42.86 61.07 22.99
CA TYR A 6 41.52 61.52 23.39
C TYR A 6 40.43 61.01 22.43
N VAL A 7 40.75 60.88 21.14
CA VAL A 7 39.82 60.29 20.16
C VAL A 7 39.58 58.80 20.46
N LEU A 8 40.65 58.03 20.75
CA LEU A 8 40.51 56.62 21.11
C LEU A 8 39.74 56.43 22.43
N LEU A 9 40.00 57.26 23.45
CA LEU A 9 39.26 57.22 24.72
C LEU A 9 37.79 57.58 24.55
N PHE A 10 37.47 58.55 23.69
CA PHE A 10 36.09 58.96 23.39
C PHE A 10 35.33 57.84 22.67
N TRP A 11 35.95 57.17 21.70
CA TRP A 11 35.33 56.04 21.00
C TRP A 11 35.16 54.80 21.90
N SER A 12 36.11 54.51 22.79
CA SER A 12 35.95 53.40 23.75
C SER A 12 34.88 53.69 24.81
N ALA A 13 34.73 54.94 25.25
CA ALA A 13 33.67 55.33 26.18
C ALA A 13 32.29 55.31 25.51
N LEU A 14 32.20 55.73 24.24
CA LEU A 14 30.97 55.67 23.44
C LEU A 14 30.52 54.22 23.19
N PHE A 15 31.47 53.30 22.96
CA PHE A 15 31.17 51.88 22.76
C PHE A 15 30.71 51.19 24.04
N LEU A 16 31.28 51.53 25.20
CA LEU A 16 30.82 51.05 26.50
C LEU A 16 29.44 51.62 26.90
N PHE A 17 29.13 52.87 26.51
CA PHE A 17 27.82 53.46 26.77
C PHE A 17 26.71 52.90 25.87
N LEU A 18 27.05 52.52 24.62
CA LEU A 18 26.13 51.84 23.69
C LEU A 18 25.81 50.40 24.11
N ILE A 19 26.71 49.72 24.81
CA ILE A 19 26.44 48.39 25.39
C ILE A 19 25.59 48.48 26.66
N ALA A 20 25.65 49.59 27.40
CA ALA A 20 24.89 49.79 28.64
C ALA A 20 23.46 50.30 28.44
N TYR A 21 23.11 50.80 27.24
CA TYR A 21 21.82 51.42 26.93
C TYR A 21 21.10 50.82 25.71
N THR A 22 21.48 49.63 25.27
CA THR A 22 20.49 48.81 24.55
C THR A 22 19.41 48.45 25.58
N PRO A 23 18.12 48.72 25.31
CA PRO A 23 17.08 48.09 26.12
C PRO A 23 17.38 46.61 26.01
N GLY A 24 17.73 46.00 27.14
CA GLY A 24 18.02 44.58 27.18
C GLY A 24 16.91 43.91 26.41
N CYS A 25 17.27 43.12 25.40
CA CYS A 25 16.46 41.97 25.07
C CYS A 25 16.39 41.20 26.38
N THR A 26 15.40 41.54 27.22
CA THR A 26 14.62 40.55 27.92
C THR A 26 14.42 39.50 26.86
N LEU A 27 15.20 38.42 26.98
CA LEU A 27 14.73 37.10 26.64
C LEU A 27 13.25 37.16 26.98
N LEU A 28 12.40 37.25 25.97
CA LEU A 28 11.10 36.62 26.02
C LEU A 28 11.48 35.15 26.22
N GLN A 29 11.84 34.84 27.46
CA GLN A 29 11.76 33.54 28.08
C GLN A 29 10.32 33.23 27.80
N GLY A 30 10.10 32.51 26.70
CA GLY A 30 8.79 32.13 26.26
C GLY A 30 8.14 31.61 27.52
N GLN A 31 7.06 32.27 27.94
CA GLN A 31 6.06 31.58 28.69
C GLN A 31 5.58 30.49 27.73
N GLN A 32 6.34 29.38 27.63
CA GLN A 32 5.76 28.08 27.52
C GLN A 32 4.87 28.03 28.75
N ALA A 33 3.62 28.44 28.57
CA ALA A 33 2.56 28.10 29.48
C ALA A 33 2.80 26.64 29.82
N GLU A 34 3.03 26.36 31.10
CA GLU A 34 3.21 25.03 31.63
C GLU A 34 1.98 24.25 31.18
N ARG A 35 2.10 23.56 30.04
CA ARG A 35 0.98 22.81 29.45
C ARG A 35 0.69 21.75 30.47
N ALA A 36 -0.55 21.72 30.98
CA ALA A 36 -1.00 20.65 31.85
C ALA A 36 -0.58 19.30 31.23
N PRO A 37 -0.12 18.33 32.04
CA PRO A 37 0.24 17.01 31.51
C PRO A 37 -0.96 16.48 30.72
N VAL A 38 -0.76 16.25 29.43
CA VAL A 38 -1.75 15.62 28.58
C VAL A 38 -1.52 14.12 28.71
N GLU A 39 -2.43 13.43 29.38
CA GLU A 39 -2.47 11.97 29.38
C GLU A 39 -3.34 11.53 28.19
N LEU A 40 -2.81 10.61 27.38
CA LEU A 40 -3.56 9.98 26.29
C LEU A 40 -4.32 8.78 26.87
N GLY A 41 -5.63 8.72 26.62
CA GLY A 41 -6.42 7.53 26.94
C GLY A 41 -6.02 6.32 26.07
N GLU A 42 -6.32 5.11 26.53
CA GLU A 42 -6.02 3.86 25.80
C GLU A 42 -6.59 3.83 24.38
N PHE A 43 -7.72 4.50 24.16
CA PHE A 43 -8.45 4.61 22.91
C PHE A 43 -8.50 6.04 22.36
N GLU A 44 -7.55 6.92 22.73
CA GLU A 44 -7.50 8.29 22.23
C GLU A 44 -7.24 8.31 20.72
N SER A 45 -8.29 8.47 19.91
CA SER A 45 -8.21 8.46 18.45
C SER A 45 -8.03 9.84 17.82
N ASP A 46 -8.24 10.94 18.56
CA ASP A 46 -8.16 12.31 18.04
C ASP A 46 -6.68 12.73 17.87
N PRO A 47 -6.15 12.81 16.64
CA PRO A 47 -4.76 13.18 16.44
C PRO A 47 -4.42 14.58 16.96
N ALA A 48 -5.40 15.49 17.13
CA ALA A 48 -5.16 16.81 17.72
C ALA A 48 -4.79 16.72 19.21
N VAL A 49 -5.32 15.72 19.93
CA VAL A 49 -4.96 15.47 21.33
C VAL A 49 -3.51 14.99 21.40
N TRP A 50 -3.10 14.07 20.53
CA TRP A 50 -1.70 13.64 20.37
C TRP A 50 -0.79 14.82 19.98
N GLY A 51 -1.25 15.71 19.12
CA GLY A 51 -0.52 16.91 18.70
C GLY A 51 -0.18 17.89 19.81
N ARG A 52 -0.85 17.82 20.98
CA ARG A 52 -0.45 18.60 22.16
C ARG A 52 0.88 18.12 22.76
N LEU A 53 1.18 16.83 22.64
CA LEU A 53 2.42 16.18 23.07
C LEU A 53 3.47 16.13 21.95
N TYR A 54 3.04 15.85 20.72
CA TYR A 54 3.91 15.64 19.55
C TYR A 54 3.60 16.64 18.41
N PRO A 55 3.73 17.96 18.65
CA PRO A 55 3.27 18.98 17.71
C PRO A 55 3.92 18.88 16.33
N ASP A 56 5.24 18.64 16.25
CA ASP A 56 5.92 18.55 14.95
C ASP A 56 5.49 17.33 14.13
N HIS A 57 5.18 16.20 14.79
CA HIS A 57 4.67 15.00 14.12
C HIS A 57 3.23 15.20 13.67
N TYR A 58 2.41 15.87 14.48
CA TYR A 58 1.04 16.22 14.12
C TYR A 58 1.00 17.21 12.94
N ASP A 59 1.82 18.25 12.95
CA ASP A 59 1.95 19.18 11.82
C ASP A 59 2.39 18.45 10.54
N SER A 60 3.30 17.48 10.66
CA SER A 60 3.70 16.62 9.53
C SER A 60 2.55 15.70 9.07
N TYR A 61 1.77 15.13 9.98
CA TYR A 61 0.57 14.34 9.67
C TYR A 61 -0.49 15.18 8.94
N LEU A 62 -0.70 16.44 9.33
CA LEU A 62 -1.62 17.34 8.64
C LEU A 62 -1.23 17.63 7.19
N GLN A 63 0.03 17.41 6.79
CA GLN A 63 0.42 17.52 5.38
C GLN A 63 -0.25 16.47 4.49
N ASN A 64 -0.85 15.41 5.04
CA ASN A 64 -1.65 14.45 4.27
C ASN A 64 -2.92 15.07 3.64
N TYR A 65 -3.31 16.29 4.02
CA TYR A 65 -4.31 17.09 3.28
C TYR A 65 -3.81 17.56 1.91
N ASN A 66 -2.49 17.59 1.68
CA ASN A 66 -1.94 18.06 0.42
C ASN A 66 -2.22 17.07 -0.71
N ILE A 67 -2.91 17.55 -1.73
CA ILE A 67 -3.16 16.83 -2.98
C ILE A 67 -1.98 17.04 -3.91
N SER A 68 -1.35 15.95 -4.33
CA SER A 68 -0.17 15.97 -5.17
C SER A 68 -0.14 14.78 -6.11
N ARG A 69 -0.08 15.03 -7.41
CA ARG A 69 -0.11 14.01 -8.44
C ARG A 69 1.30 13.61 -8.86
N THR A 70 1.50 12.31 -9.09
CA THR A 70 2.65 11.78 -9.84
C THR A 70 2.15 11.07 -11.10
N GLU A 71 3.06 10.58 -11.95
CA GLU A 71 2.66 9.93 -13.20
C GLU A 71 1.78 8.69 -12.97
N TYR A 72 2.08 7.87 -11.95
CA TYR A 72 1.41 6.58 -11.67
C TYR A 72 0.91 6.44 -10.23
N GLY A 73 0.67 7.55 -9.53
CA GLY A 73 0.22 7.55 -8.15
C GLY A 73 0.10 8.96 -7.59
N GLY A 74 0.19 9.09 -6.27
CA GLY A 74 0.10 10.36 -5.57
C GLY A 74 -1.15 10.42 -4.72
N SER A 75 -1.76 11.59 -4.61
CA SER A 75 -2.96 11.83 -3.81
C SER A 75 -4.07 12.58 -4.56
N ASP A 76 -4.02 12.60 -5.90
CA ASP A 76 -5.07 13.14 -6.76
C ASP A 76 -6.11 12.04 -7.05
N LYS A 77 -7.34 12.18 -6.53
CA LYS A 77 -8.44 11.21 -6.65
C LYS A 77 -9.05 11.22 -8.04
N TYR A 78 -8.29 10.77 -9.03
CA TYR A 78 -8.81 10.49 -10.37
C TYR A 78 -9.37 9.07 -10.44
N SER A 79 -10.31 8.82 -11.35
CA SER A 79 -10.86 7.48 -11.58
C SER A 79 -9.84 6.58 -12.27
N LYS A 80 -9.43 5.48 -11.62
CA LYS A 80 -8.61 4.44 -12.24
C LYS A 80 -9.37 3.77 -13.38
N LEU A 81 -10.69 3.68 -13.30
CA LEU A 81 -11.52 3.15 -14.38
C LEU A 81 -11.45 4.05 -15.63
N GLU A 82 -11.38 5.38 -15.51
CA GLU A 82 -11.19 6.26 -16.68
C GLU A 82 -9.77 6.15 -17.27
N ARG A 83 -8.76 6.00 -16.41
CA ARG A 83 -7.37 5.81 -16.82
C ARG A 83 -7.15 4.46 -17.52
N GLU A 84 -7.81 3.42 -17.02
CA GLU A 84 -7.67 2.03 -17.43
C GLU A 84 -9.06 1.43 -17.72
N PRO A 85 -9.67 1.74 -18.90
CA PRO A 85 -11.05 1.37 -19.19
C PRO A 85 -11.36 -0.12 -19.16
N LEU A 86 -10.35 -0.97 -19.39
CA LEU A 86 -10.48 -2.43 -19.35
C LEU A 86 -10.84 -2.96 -17.95
N LEU A 87 -10.56 -2.21 -16.89
CA LEU A 87 -10.96 -2.57 -15.53
C LEU A 87 -12.48 -2.67 -15.36
N ARG A 88 -13.28 -1.96 -16.19
CA ARG A 88 -14.74 -2.12 -16.19
C ARG A 88 -15.19 -3.49 -16.69
N ILE A 89 -14.44 -4.07 -17.62
CA ILE A 89 -14.68 -5.42 -18.11
C ILE A 89 -14.21 -6.40 -17.04
N ILE A 90 -12.95 -6.29 -16.59
CA ILE A 90 -12.34 -7.20 -15.62
C ILE A 90 -13.15 -7.29 -14.31
N PHE A 91 -13.66 -6.17 -13.81
CA PHE A 91 -14.45 -6.12 -12.57
C PHE A 91 -15.96 -6.17 -12.80
N ASN A 92 -16.42 -6.53 -14.00
CA ASN A 92 -17.85 -6.56 -14.29
C ASN A 92 -18.56 -7.51 -13.29
N GLY A 93 -19.74 -7.09 -12.83
CA GLY A 93 -20.49 -7.79 -11.77
C GLY A 93 -20.00 -7.53 -10.34
N PHE A 94 -18.91 -6.78 -10.14
CA PHE A 94 -18.39 -6.43 -8.82
C PHE A 94 -18.38 -4.91 -8.60
N GLY A 95 -18.45 -4.47 -7.34
CA GLY A 95 -18.55 -3.04 -7.00
C GLY A 95 -17.41 -2.18 -7.55
N PHE A 96 -16.22 -2.77 -7.76
CA PHE A 96 -15.07 -2.08 -8.34
C PHE A 96 -15.29 -1.63 -9.80
N SER A 97 -16.23 -2.23 -10.54
CA SER A 97 -16.61 -1.73 -11.87
C SER A 97 -17.43 -0.44 -11.84
N LYS A 98 -17.99 -0.07 -10.68
CA LYS A 98 -18.80 1.15 -10.49
C LYS A 98 -17.93 2.33 -10.10
N GLU A 99 -17.07 2.12 -9.12
CA GLU A 99 -16.11 3.12 -8.67
C GLU A 99 -14.81 2.47 -8.20
N TYR A 100 -13.70 2.98 -8.75
CA TYR A 100 -12.34 2.69 -8.31
C TYR A 100 -11.45 3.89 -8.65
N ASN A 101 -10.92 4.54 -7.63
CA ASN A 101 -10.17 5.79 -7.74
C ASN A 101 -8.74 5.60 -7.25
N GLU A 102 -7.88 6.53 -7.62
CA GLU A 102 -6.58 6.69 -6.98
C GLU A 102 -6.73 7.08 -5.51
N ASP A 103 -5.81 6.56 -4.70
CA ASP A 103 -5.77 6.82 -3.27
C ASP A 103 -5.41 8.28 -2.96
N ARG A 104 -5.74 8.72 -1.75
CA ARG A 104 -5.34 10.01 -1.19
C ARG A 104 -4.69 9.83 0.17
N GLY A 105 -4.22 10.92 0.77
CA GLY A 105 -3.63 10.89 2.11
C GLY A 105 -4.57 10.30 3.16
N HIS A 106 -4.02 9.63 4.17
CA HIS A 106 -4.77 8.87 5.19
C HIS A 106 -5.88 9.67 5.88
N ILE A 107 -5.74 10.98 5.99
CA ILE A 107 -6.77 11.88 6.53
C ILE A 107 -8.11 11.78 5.79
N TYR A 108 -8.09 11.43 4.50
CA TYR A 108 -9.31 11.25 3.69
C TYR A 108 -9.91 9.85 3.79
N SER A 109 -9.26 8.89 4.47
CA SER A 109 -9.72 7.49 4.52
C SER A 109 -11.18 7.34 4.94
N LEU A 110 -11.60 8.09 5.96
CA LEU A 110 -12.99 8.08 6.44
C LEU A 110 -13.95 8.84 5.52
N GLU A 111 -13.50 9.95 4.92
CA GLU A 111 -14.28 10.72 3.94
C GLU A 111 -14.56 9.88 2.69
N ASP A 112 -13.52 9.22 2.17
CA ASP A 112 -13.60 8.45 0.93
C ASP A 112 -14.47 7.19 1.09
N ILE A 113 -14.40 6.48 2.23
CA ILE A 113 -15.32 5.35 2.48
C ILE A 113 -16.77 5.83 2.72
N LYS A 114 -16.99 7.04 3.26
CA LYS A 114 -18.33 7.63 3.37
C LYS A 114 -18.91 7.99 2.01
N MET A 115 -18.08 8.46 1.08
CA MET A 115 -18.52 8.91 -0.24
C MET A 115 -18.53 7.83 -1.32
N ILE A 116 -17.84 6.70 -1.12
CA ILE A 116 -17.76 5.63 -2.13
C ILE A 116 -19.15 5.14 -2.54
N ASP A 117 -19.28 4.75 -3.81
CA ASP A 117 -20.47 4.18 -4.42
C ASP A 117 -21.05 3.08 -3.51
N PRO A 118 -22.37 3.09 -3.23
CA PRO A 118 -22.99 2.07 -2.40
C PRO A 118 -22.74 0.62 -2.87
N ALA A 119 -22.50 0.38 -4.15
CA ALA A 119 -22.12 -0.93 -4.68
C ALA A 119 -20.76 -1.44 -4.14
N ARG A 120 -19.93 -0.56 -3.57
CA ARG A 120 -18.66 -0.88 -2.91
C ARG A 120 -18.81 -1.07 -1.39
N LYS A 121 -19.94 -0.68 -0.80
CA LYS A 121 -20.18 -0.78 0.65
C LYS A 121 -20.86 -2.11 0.95
N SER A 122 -20.18 -2.99 1.68
CA SER A 122 -20.71 -4.34 1.97
C SER A 122 -21.04 -4.53 3.45
N VAL A 123 -20.02 -4.55 4.31
CA VAL A 123 -20.13 -5.01 5.71
C VAL A 123 -19.21 -4.21 6.63
N GLY A 124 -19.37 -4.39 7.94
CA GLY A 124 -18.59 -3.69 8.96
C GLY A 124 -17.08 -3.85 8.78
N THR A 125 -16.64 -4.97 8.21
CA THR A 125 -15.23 -5.22 7.85
C THR A 125 -14.58 -4.11 7.03
N CYS A 126 -15.34 -3.40 6.19
CA CYS A 126 -14.81 -2.30 5.38
C CYS A 126 -14.25 -1.13 6.20
N ILE A 127 -14.60 -0.98 7.49
CA ILE A 127 -14.11 0.11 8.34
C ILE A 127 -12.72 -0.16 8.94
N THR A 128 -12.31 -1.44 9.00
CA THR A 128 -11.09 -1.92 9.69
C THR A 128 -9.86 -1.06 9.40
N CYS A 129 -9.66 -0.71 8.13
CA CYS A 129 -8.48 0.02 7.66
C CYS A 129 -8.78 1.48 7.28
N LYS A 130 -9.77 2.11 7.92
CA LYS A 130 -10.28 3.45 7.55
C LYS A 130 -10.45 4.43 8.71
N THR A 131 -10.35 3.96 9.96
CA THR A 131 -10.55 4.79 11.14
C THR A 131 -9.64 4.37 12.29
N SER A 132 -9.16 5.35 13.03
CA SER A 132 -8.40 5.18 14.26
C SER A 132 -9.27 4.65 15.41
N ASP A 133 -10.58 4.91 15.34
CA ASP A 133 -11.57 4.43 16.31
C ASP A 133 -11.78 2.91 16.26
N PHE A 134 -11.26 2.21 15.23
CA PHE A 134 -11.45 0.77 15.08
C PHE A 134 -10.86 -0.02 16.24
N LYS A 135 -9.79 0.49 16.88
CA LYS A 135 -9.20 -0.15 18.06
C LYS A 135 -10.23 -0.28 19.20
N GLU A 136 -10.98 0.78 19.47
CA GLU A 136 -12.04 0.77 20.49
C GLU A 136 -13.23 -0.08 20.04
N MET A 137 -13.63 0.02 18.77
CA MET A 137 -14.71 -0.80 18.22
C MET A 137 -14.41 -2.30 18.38
N TYR A 138 -13.20 -2.73 18.02
CA TYR A 138 -12.79 -4.12 18.16
C TYR A 138 -12.68 -4.55 19.63
N HIS A 139 -12.22 -3.66 20.53
CA HIS A 139 -12.24 -3.94 21.96
C HIS A 139 -13.66 -4.18 22.48
N ASN A 140 -14.65 -3.40 22.02
CA ASN A 140 -16.02 -3.47 22.51
C ASN A 140 -16.84 -4.62 21.90
N TYR A 141 -16.61 -4.93 20.61
CA TYR A 141 -17.43 -5.88 19.86
C TYR A 141 -16.70 -7.17 19.48
N GLY A 142 -15.37 -7.21 19.56
CA GLY A 142 -14.56 -8.31 19.04
C GLY A 142 -14.87 -8.59 17.56
N ASP A 143 -14.89 -9.86 17.19
CA ASP A 143 -15.16 -10.30 15.81
C ASP A 143 -16.58 -9.96 15.32
N GLU A 144 -17.53 -9.63 16.20
CA GLU A 144 -18.89 -9.22 15.79
C GLU A 144 -18.87 -7.95 14.94
N VAL A 145 -17.85 -7.08 15.11
CA VAL A 145 -17.71 -5.83 14.35
C VAL A 145 -17.70 -6.05 12.84
N TYR A 146 -17.20 -7.19 12.38
CA TYR A 146 -17.05 -7.50 10.96
C TYR A 146 -18.39 -7.67 10.25
N ALA A 147 -19.37 -8.26 10.94
CA ALA A 147 -20.71 -8.51 10.39
C ALA A 147 -21.71 -7.36 10.63
N MET A 148 -21.36 -6.36 11.46
CA MET A 148 -22.23 -5.21 11.72
C MET A 148 -22.50 -4.38 10.46
N PRO A 149 -23.64 -3.65 10.40
CA PRO A 149 -23.87 -2.69 9.33
C PRO A 149 -22.79 -1.62 9.31
N ILE A 150 -22.15 -1.42 8.15
CA ILE A 150 -21.10 -0.40 7.99
C ILE A 150 -21.61 1.01 8.33
N THR A 151 -22.90 1.29 8.11
CA THR A 151 -23.52 2.58 8.45
C THR A 151 -23.40 2.92 9.92
N ASP A 152 -23.64 1.93 10.79
CA ASP A 152 -23.63 2.11 12.24
C ASP A 152 -22.20 2.34 12.74
N LEU A 153 -21.22 1.69 12.11
CA LEU A 153 -19.80 1.89 12.40
C LEU A 153 -19.29 3.23 11.87
N LEU A 154 -19.78 3.69 10.71
CA LEU A 154 -19.43 5.00 10.15
C LEU A 154 -19.94 6.17 11.00
N GLU A 155 -21.08 6.01 11.67
CA GLU A 155 -21.61 6.98 12.64
C GLU A 155 -20.76 7.02 13.92
N GLN A 156 -20.21 5.89 14.34
CA GLN A 156 -19.28 5.79 15.47
C GLN A 156 -17.87 6.31 15.15
N SER A 157 -17.45 6.24 13.88
CA SER A 157 -16.12 6.68 13.42
C SER A 157 -16.01 8.21 13.40
N GLN A 158 -15.17 8.76 14.28
CA GLN A 158 -14.90 10.19 14.40
C GLN A 158 -13.63 10.60 13.65
N HIS A 159 -12.59 9.77 13.71
CA HIS A 159 -11.26 10.11 13.22
C HIS A 159 -10.81 9.14 12.12
N PRO A 160 -10.20 9.65 11.03
CA PRO A 160 -9.58 8.80 10.01
C PRO A 160 -8.36 8.08 10.61
N VAL A 161 -7.69 7.26 9.79
CA VAL A 161 -6.41 6.61 10.18
C VAL A 161 -5.43 7.65 10.75
N SER A 162 -4.98 7.45 11.99
CA SER A 162 -4.25 8.43 12.79
C SER A 162 -3.21 7.78 13.73
N CYS A 163 -2.79 8.49 14.77
CA CYS A 163 -1.71 8.10 15.70
C CYS A 163 -1.95 6.74 16.38
N LEU A 164 -3.16 6.50 16.88
CA LEU A 164 -3.52 5.31 17.66
C LEU A 164 -3.42 4.00 16.86
N ASP A 165 -3.52 4.06 15.53
CA ASP A 165 -3.42 2.88 14.66
C ASP A 165 -2.03 2.24 14.72
N CYS A 166 -1.00 3.04 15.02
CA CYS A 166 0.40 2.64 14.94
C CYS A 166 1.17 2.83 16.25
N HIS A 167 0.67 3.65 17.20
CA HIS A 167 1.38 4.00 18.43
C HIS A 167 0.61 3.60 19.68
N ASN A 168 1.35 3.06 20.66
CA ASN A 168 0.85 2.88 22.02
C ASN A 168 0.70 4.26 22.70
N PRO A 169 -0.48 4.64 23.24
CA PRO A 169 -0.71 5.94 23.86
C PRO A 169 0.14 6.21 25.12
N GLU A 170 0.53 5.16 25.84
CA GLU A 170 1.32 5.26 27.08
C GLU A 170 2.83 5.35 26.79
N THR A 171 3.34 4.49 25.91
CA THR A 171 4.80 4.36 25.68
C THR A 171 5.29 5.04 24.40
N ASN A 172 4.37 5.39 23.49
CA ASN A 172 4.64 5.86 22.12
C ASN A 172 5.40 4.86 21.24
N GLU A 173 5.57 3.61 21.69
CA GLU A 173 6.16 2.54 20.90
C GLU A 173 5.23 2.12 19.75
N LEU A 174 5.82 1.57 18.68
CA LEU A 174 5.03 1.02 17.58
C LEU A 174 4.24 -0.21 18.05
N VAL A 175 2.97 -0.29 17.69
CA VAL A 175 2.07 -1.37 18.09
C VAL A 175 1.22 -1.83 16.90
N ILE A 176 0.88 -3.11 16.89
CA ILE A 176 -0.12 -3.67 15.98
C ILE A 176 -1.47 -3.65 16.69
N THR A 177 -2.45 -2.97 16.09
CA THR A 177 -3.82 -2.83 16.57
C THR A 177 -4.83 -3.62 15.76
N ARG A 178 -4.42 -4.17 14.60
CA ARG A 178 -5.30 -4.95 13.72
C ARG A 178 -5.12 -6.46 13.93
N PRO A 179 -6.15 -7.18 14.42
CA PRO A 179 -6.05 -8.61 14.75
C PRO A 179 -5.63 -9.47 13.56
N ALA A 180 -6.14 -9.19 12.35
CA ALA A 180 -5.87 -10.00 11.16
C ALA A 180 -4.37 -10.18 10.87
N LEU A 181 -3.54 -9.16 11.15
CA LEU A 181 -2.09 -9.26 10.97
C LEU A 181 -1.45 -10.20 12.00
N ILE A 182 -1.88 -10.09 13.26
CA ILE A 182 -1.41 -10.94 14.36
C ILE A 182 -1.76 -12.39 14.05
N GLU A 183 -3.02 -12.64 13.73
CA GLU A 183 -3.53 -13.97 13.42
C GLU A 183 -2.85 -14.58 12.17
N ALA A 184 -2.52 -13.77 11.16
CA ALA A 184 -1.80 -14.24 9.99
C ALA A 184 -0.38 -14.71 10.34
N PHE A 185 0.31 -13.99 11.23
CA PHE A 185 1.62 -14.42 11.75
C PHE A 185 1.49 -15.70 12.59
N GLU A 186 0.48 -15.80 13.45
CA GLU A 186 0.21 -17.00 14.24
C GLU A 186 -0.04 -18.23 13.37
N ARG A 187 -0.84 -18.10 12.29
CA ARG A 187 -1.08 -19.18 11.32
C ARG A 187 0.20 -19.61 10.58
N GLN A 188 1.16 -18.70 10.44
CA GLN A 188 2.51 -19.02 9.92
C GLN A 188 3.47 -19.58 10.99
N GLY A 189 3.01 -19.74 12.24
CA GLY A 189 3.84 -20.20 13.35
C GLY A 189 4.86 -19.16 13.82
N ARG A 190 4.58 -17.87 13.62
CA ARG A 190 5.43 -16.74 13.97
C ARG A 190 4.77 -15.89 15.04
N ASP A 191 5.54 -15.46 16.05
CA ASP A 191 5.07 -14.48 17.02
C ASP A 191 5.42 -13.06 16.53
N ILE A 192 4.40 -12.25 16.26
CA ILE A 192 4.59 -10.88 15.78
C ILE A 192 5.23 -9.97 16.83
N THR A 193 5.15 -10.33 18.13
CA THR A 193 5.76 -9.54 19.22
C THR A 193 7.28 -9.68 19.27
N GLU A 194 7.84 -10.69 18.61
CA GLU A 194 9.29 -10.85 18.43
C GLU A 194 9.85 -9.98 17.29
N ALA A 195 9.00 -9.26 16.55
CA ALA A 195 9.43 -8.39 15.46
C ALA A 195 10.41 -7.32 15.96
N THR A 196 11.53 -7.19 15.25
CA THR A 196 12.52 -6.15 15.52
C THR A 196 11.93 -4.77 15.27
N ARG A 197 12.53 -3.74 15.87
CA ARG A 197 12.16 -2.34 15.60
C ARG A 197 12.17 -2.00 14.11
N ASN A 198 13.04 -2.62 13.32
CA ASN A 198 13.11 -2.40 11.88
C ASN A 198 11.99 -3.10 11.11
N GLU A 199 11.56 -4.29 11.54
CA GLU A 199 10.40 -4.96 10.97
C GLU A 199 9.11 -4.21 11.31
N MET A 200 8.97 -3.74 12.56
CA MET A 200 7.81 -2.94 13.00
C MET A 200 7.61 -1.66 12.17
N ARG A 201 8.69 -1.08 11.64
CA ARG A 201 8.68 0.06 10.71
C ARG A 201 8.06 -0.24 9.32
N SER A 202 7.76 -1.51 9.05
CA SER A 202 6.96 -1.95 7.90
C SER A 202 5.65 -2.61 8.35
N LEU A 203 5.64 -3.34 9.47
CA LEU A 203 4.45 -4.07 9.94
C LEU A 203 3.30 -3.15 10.35
N VAL A 204 3.57 -1.95 10.86
CA VAL A 204 2.48 -0.98 11.14
C VAL A 204 1.75 -0.55 9.86
N CYS A 205 2.41 -0.58 8.71
CA CYS A 205 1.78 -0.36 7.39
C CYS A 205 1.02 -1.62 6.93
N ALA A 206 1.59 -2.80 7.17
CA ALA A 206 1.03 -4.11 6.81
C ALA A 206 -0.26 -4.48 7.56
N GLN A 207 -0.69 -3.64 8.51
CA GLN A 207 -2.02 -3.75 9.11
C GLN A 207 -3.15 -3.48 8.11
N CYS A 208 -2.85 -2.71 7.06
CA CYS A 208 -3.84 -2.20 6.11
C CYS A 208 -3.41 -2.37 4.64
N HIS A 209 -2.12 -2.17 4.34
CA HIS A 209 -1.56 -2.18 2.98
C HIS A 209 -1.17 -3.59 2.53
N VAL A 210 -2.18 -4.45 2.45
CA VAL A 210 -2.06 -5.89 2.20
C VAL A 210 -3.26 -6.43 1.44
N GLU A 211 -3.10 -7.60 0.83
CA GLU A 211 -4.19 -8.42 0.33
C GLU A 211 -5.06 -8.97 1.46
N TYR A 212 -6.37 -9.00 1.24
CA TYR A 212 -7.31 -9.59 2.19
C TYR A 212 -8.58 -10.08 1.50
N TYR A 213 -9.23 -11.04 2.15
CA TYR A 213 -10.59 -11.46 1.80
C TYR A 213 -11.49 -11.45 3.05
N PHE A 214 -12.79 -11.59 2.82
CA PHE A 214 -13.78 -11.75 3.88
C PHE A 214 -14.23 -13.20 3.95
N GLU A 215 -14.11 -13.80 5.13
CA GLU A 215 -14.63 -15.15 5.35
C GLU A 215 -16.15 -15.18 5.08
N ALA A 216 -16.62 -16.19 4.35
CA ALA A 216 -17.97 -16.21 3.82
C ALA A 216 -19.06 -16.11 4.91
N ASP A 217 -18.86 -16.80 6.04
CA ASP A 217 -19.87 -16.92 7.10
C ASP A 217 -19.79 -15.76 8.09
N THR A 218 -18.58 -15.45 8.59
CA THR A 218 -18.38 -14.46 9.66
C THR A 218 -18.12 -13.05 9.15
N LYS A 219 -17.78 -12.90 7.87
CA LYS A 219 -17.27 -11.66 7.26
C LYS A 219 -15.94 -11.19 7.85
N LYS A 220 -15.29 -12.00 8.68
CA LYS A 220 -14.01 -11.68 9.30
C LYS A 220 -12.97 -11.35 8.24
N LEU A 221 -12.18 -10.30 8.49
CA LEU A 221 -11.06 -9.93 7.64
C LEU A 221 -9.92 -10.94 7.83
N VAL A 222 -9.45 -11.53 6.75
CA VAL A 222 -8.36 -12.52 6.80
C VAL A 222 -7.31 -12.19 5.75
N PHE A 223 -6.04 -12.24 6.14
CA PHE A 223 -4.92 -12.20 5.20
C PHE A 223 -4.62 -13.63 4.71
N PRO A 224 -4.68 -13.91 3.40
CA PRO A 224 -4.60 -15.25 2.83
C PRO A 224 -3.15 -15.78 2.73
N TRP A 225 -2.40 -15.72 3.83
CA TRP A 225 -0.94 -15.93 3.83
C TRP A 225 -0.48 -17.32 4.28
N ASP A 226 -1.41 -18.26 4.45
CA ASP A 226 -1.15 -19.61 4.98
C ASP A 226 -0.20 -20.43 4.09
N ARG A 227 -0.18 -20.14 2.78
CA ARG A 227 0.75 -20.75 1.81
C ARG A 227 2.01 -19.90 1.55
N GLY A 228 2.10 -18.72 2.15
CA GLY A 228 3.08 -17.69 1.83
C GLY A 228 2.40 -16.41 1.34
N VAL A 229 3.21 -15.43 0.94
CA VAL A 229 2.77 -14.05 0.66
C VAL A 229 2.91 -13.67 -0.80
N LYS A 230 3.42 -14.57 -1.65
CA LYS A 230 3.54 -14.34 -3.10
C LYS A 230 2.19 -14.51 -3.78
N ALA A 231 2.03 -13.86 -4.93
CA ALA A 231 0.76 -13.90 -5.68
C ALA A 231 0.35 -15.35 -6.02
N ASP A 232 1.29 -16.20 -6.42
CA ASP A 232 1.06 -17.62 -6.71
C ASP A 232 0.78 -18.46 -5.45
N GLU A 233 1.40 -18.12 -4.31
CA GLU A 233 1.15 -18.77 -3.03
C GLU A 233 -0.26 -18.44 -2.51
N ILE A 234 -0.65 -17.16 -2.55
CA ILE A 234 -1.99 -16.68 -2.19
C ILE A 234 -3.04 -17.27 -3.14
N TYR A 235 -2.76 -17.32 -4.43
CA TYR A 235 -3.64 -17.99 -5.39
C TYR A 235 -3.87 -19.46 -5.01
N ALA A 236 -2.79 -20.20 -4.72
CA ALA A 236 -2.87 -21.60 -4.31
C ALA A 236 -3.68 -21.79 -3.02
N TYR A 237 -3.59 -20.84 -2.08
CA TYR A 237 -4.44 -20.84 -0.88
C TYR A 237 -5.92 -20.70 -1.25
N PHE A 238 -6.27 -19.74 -2.11
CA PHE A 238 -7.67 -19.56 -2.54
C PHE A 238 -8.22 -20.76 -3.31
N GLU A 239 -7.37 -21.43 -4.11
CA GLU A 239 -7.75 -22.69 -4.79
C GLU A 239 -7.99 -23.82 -3.78
N GLU A 240 -7.17 -23.93 -2.75
CA GLU A 240 -7.32 -24.95 -1.70
C GLU A 240 -8.64 -24.83 -0.94
N ILE A 241 -9.04 -23.60 -0.61
CA ILE A 241 -10.29 -23.36 0.12
C ILE A 241 -11.52 -23.21 -0.80
N GLY A 242 -11.32 -23.25 -2.12
CA GLY A 242 -12.39 -23.09 -3.11
C GLY A 242 -13.09 -21.73 -3.07
N PHE A 243 -12.37 -20.66 -2.71
CA PHE A 243 -12.94 -19.33 -2.49
C PHE A 243 -13.15 -18.55 -3.79
N SER A 244 -14.17 -17.70 -3.84
CA SER A 244 -14.35 -16.71 -4.91
C SER A 244 -15.03 -15.47 -4.38
N ASP A 245 -14.57 -14.30 -4.79
CA ASP A 245 -15.19 -13.03 -4.42
C ASP A 245 -16.50 -12.80 -5.17
N TRP A 246 -16.54 -13.12 -6.47
CA TRP A 246 -17.75 -13.09 -7.28
C TRP A 246 -17.66 -14.01 -8.49
N VAL A 247 -18.80 -14.21 -9.16
CA VAL A 247 -18.85 -14.85 -10.48
C VAL A 247 -18.93 -13.76 -11.54
N HIS A 248 -17.92 -13.71 -12.41
CA HIS A 248 -17.87 -12.76 -13.50
C HIS A 248 -19.02 -13.02 -14.49
N PRO A 249 -19.91 -12.04 -14.77
CA PRO A 249 -21.15 -12.28 -15.49
C PRO A 249 -20.96 -12.64 -16.97
N ASP A 250 -19.92 -12.11 -17.64
CA ASP A 250 -19.73 -12.40 -19.06
C ASP A 250 -19.11 -13.78 -19.31
N SER A 251 -18.12 -14.19 -18.51
CA SER A 251 -17.40 -15.47 -18.66
C SER A 251 -17.95 -16.59 -17.75
N GLN A 252 -18.87 -16.28 -16.84
CA GLN A 252 -19.38 -17.19 -15.79
C GLN A 252 -18.24 -17.83 -14.97
N THR A 253 -17.12 -17.13 -14.83
CA THR A 253 -15.96 -17.62 -14.07
C THR A 253 -16.05 -17.16 -12.62
N PRO A 254 -15.92 -18.05 -11.62
CA PRO A 254 -15.69 -17.63 -10.25
C PRO A 254 -14.30 -16.99 -10.17
N VAL A 255 -14.21 -15.69 -9.87
CA VAL A 255 -12.95 -14.92 -9.89
C VAL A 255 -12.60 -14.39 -8.50
N LEU A 256 -11.37 -13.91 -8.38
CA LEU A 256 -10.81 -13.29 -7.18
C LEU A 256 -10.62 -11.79 -7.41
N LYS A 257 -10.68 -11.01 -6.34
CA LYS A 257 -10.22 -9.62 -6.30
C LYS A 257 -8.91 -9.59 -5.51
N ALA A 258 -7.91 -8.87 -6.01
CA ALA A 258 -6.74 -8.48 -5.22
C ALA A 258 -6.90 -7.04 -4.70
N GLN A 259 -6.49 -6.74 -3.47
CA GLN A 259 -6.60 -5.43 -2.84
C GLN A 259 -5.23 -5.00 -2.32
N HIS A 260 -4.67 -3.93 -2.88
CA HIS A 260 -3.46 -3.24 -2.42
C HIS A 260 -2.41 -4.15 -1.72
N PRO A 261 -1.85 -5.17 -2.42
CA PRO A 261 -0.84 -6.08 -1.87
C PRO A 261 0.55 -5.42 -1.78
N ASP A 262 0.62 -4.23 -1.21
CA ASP A 262 1.81 -3.38 -1.20
C ASP A 262 2.94 -4.03 -0.38
N TRP A 263 2.60 -4.57 0.81
CA TRP A 263 3.58 -5.25 1.64
C TRP A 263 4.04 -6.57 1.03
N GLU A 264 3.12 -7.36 0.46
CA GLU A 264 3.38 -8.64 -0.19
C GLU A 264 4.30 -8.48 -1.41
N LEU A 265 3.99 -7.54 -2.30
CA LEU A 265 4.83 -7.29 -3.47
C LEU A 265 6.23 -6.84 -3.04
N ASN A 266 6.34 -5.99 -2.01
CA ASN A 266 7.62 -5.57 -1.46
C ASN A 266 8.45 -6.73 -0.85
N GLN A 267 7.83 -7.82 -0.37
CA GLN A 267 8.60 -8.92 0.22
C GLN A 267 9.57 -9.53 -0.79
N GLY A 268 10.80 -9.82 -0.37
CA GLY A 268 11.83 -10.36 -1.26
C GLY A 268 12.33 -9.38 -2.33
N SER A 269 11.94 -8.11 -2.27
CA SER A 269 12.54 -7.06 -3.11
C SER A 269 13.99 -6.80 -2.70
N VAL A 270 14.76 -6.16 -3.59
CA VAL A 270 16.12 -5.70 -3.24
C VAL A 270 16.12 -4.79 -2.01
N HIS A 271 15.13 -3.90 -1.86
CA HIS A 271 15.06 -3.02 -0.70
C HIS A 271 14.77 -3.81 0.59
N GLN A 272 13.74 -4.65 0.58
CA GLN A 272 13.35 -5.44 1.74
C GLN A 272 14.44 -6.44 2.16
N GLN A 273 15.08 -7.12 1.20
CA GLN A 273 16.17 -8.07 1.48
C GLN A 273 17.42 -7.39 2.06
N ASN A 274 17.57 -6.08 1.85
CA ASN A 274 18.64 -5.27 2.43
C ASN A 274 18.19 -4.49 3.68
N GLY A 275 17.05 -4.87 4.27
CA GLY A 275 16.56 -4.32 5.54
C GLY A 275 15.94 -2.92 5.43
N VAL A 276 15.59 -2.45 4.24
CA VAL A 276 14.88 -1.18 4.06
C VAL A 276 13.39 -1.38 4.40
N SER A 277 12.88 -0.55 5.29
CA SER A 277 11.49 -0.56 5.76
C SER A 277 10.60 0.41 4.97
N CYS A 278 9.28 0.23 5.04
CA CYS A 278 8.31 1.17 4.44
C CYS A 278 8.58 2.62 4.90
N SER A 279 8.83 2.77 6.21
CA SER A 279 9.08 4.08 6.83
C SER A 279 10.39 4.74 6.41
N ASP A 280 11.38 4.03 5.86
CA ASP A 280 12.61 4.67 5.36
C ASP A 280 12.31 5.55 4.13
N CYS A 281 11.37 5.12 3.28
CA CYS A 281 10.98 5.83 2.07
C CYS A 281 9.79 6.77 2.31
N HIS A 282 8.75 6.31 3.01
CA HIS A 282 7.48 7.03 3.16
C HIS A 282 7.39 7.88 4.43
N MET A 283 8.29 7.67 5.40
CA MET A 283 8.38 8.46 6.63
C MET A 283 9.83 8.90 6.87
N PRO A 284 10.49 9.50 5.87
CA PRO A 284 11.90 9.80 5.97
C PRO A 284 12.16 10.74 7.14
N TYR A 285 13.36 10.69 7.68
CA TYR A 285 13.73 11.61 8.73
C TYR A 285 13.90 13.02 8.20
N VAL A 286 13.19 13.98 8.78
CA VAL A 286 13.25 15.41 8.41
C VAL A 286 13.70 16.27 9.60
N ARG A 287 14.22 17.47 9.33
CA ARG A 287 14.61 18.44 10.37
C ARG A 287 13.55 19.50 10.52
N VAL A 288 13.06 19.70 11.75
CA VAL A 288 12.17 20.79 12.13
C VAL A 288 12.87 21.58 13.23
N GLY A 289 13.32 22.79 12.90
CA GLY A 289 14.20 23.57 13.79
C GLY A 289 15.48 22.79 14.14
N SER A 290 15.70 22.54 15.42
CA SER A 290 16.83 21.75 15.93
C SER A 290 16.53 20.25 16.05
N MET A 291 15.28 19.83 15.90
CA MET A 291 14.85 18.45 16.09
C MET A 291 14.89 17.65 14.79
N LYS A 292 15.14 16.35 14.92
CA LYS A 292 15.00 15.36 13.85
C LYS A 292 13.78 14.50 14.17
N ILE A 293 12.79 14.49 13.28
CA ILE A 293 11.55 13.73 13.43
C ILE A 293 11.40 12.74 12.27
N SER A 294 10.57 11.72 12.44
CA SER A 294 10.06 10.94 11.30
C SER A 294 8.91 11.72 10.67
N SER A 295 9.01 12.02 9.39
CA SER A 295 7.89 12.61 8.65
C SER A 295 6.65 11.71 8.78
N HIS A 296 5.51 12.31 9.10
CA HIS A 296 4.20 11.68 9.06
C HIS A 296 3.39 12.14 7.83
N TRP A 297 4.04 12.79 6.86
CA TRP A 297 3.46 13.02 5.54
C TRP A 297 3.62 11.77 4.68
N TRP A 298 2.63 10.88 4.77
CA TRP A 298 2.60 9.60 4.08
C TRP A 298 2.11 9.78 2.65
N THR A 299 3.04 10.09 1.77
CA THR A 299 2.76 10.35 0.36
C THR A 299 3.76 9.62 -0.54
N SER A 300 3.68 9.87 -1.85
CA SER A 300 4.68 9.37 -2.79
C SER A 300 6.07 9.91 -2.43
N PRO A 301 7.09 9.04 -2.23
CA PRO A 301 8.47 9.46 -1.98
C PRO A 301 9.07 10.31 -3.11
N MET A 302 8.43 10.32 -4.29
CA MET A 302 8.77 11.19 -5.42
C MET A 302 8.73 12.68 -5.08
N HIS A 303 8.02 13.08 -4.02
CA HIS A 303 7.98 14.46 -3.56
C HIS A 303 9.18 14.83 -2.67
N ASN A 304 9.81 13.86 -2.03
CA ASN A 304 10.86 14.06 -1.02
C ASN A 304 12.07 13.16 -1.29
N ILE A 305 12.53 13.09 -2.55
CA ILE A 305 13.56 12.12 -2.98
C ILE A 305 14.86 12.25 -2.20
N GLN A 306 15.28 13.47 -1.85
CA GLN A 306 16.51 13.67 -1.10
C GLN A 306 16.43 13.07 0.31
N GLU A 307 15.30 13.24 0.99
CA GLU A 307 15.05 12.71 2.32
C GLU A 307 14.81 11.20 2.30
N SER A 308 14.05 10.70 1.32
CA SER A 308 13.67 9.28 1.19
C SER A 308 14.78 8.40 0.62
N CYS A 309 15.59 8.91 -0.33
CA CYS A 309 16.57 8.11 -1.06
C CYS A 309 18.01 8.56 -0.81
N GLY A 310 18.24 9.85 -0.55
CA GLY A 310 19.58 10.44 -0.47
C GLY A 310 20.43 9.99 0.72
N ALA A 311 19.82 9.32 1.71
CA ALA A 311 20.55 8.68 2.81
C ALA A 311 21.38 7.47 2.35
N CYS A 312 20.95 6.79 1.27
CA CYS A 312 21.57 5.57 0.75
C CYS A 312 22.13 5.74 -0.67
N HIS A 313 21.52 6.60 -1.48
CA HIS A 313 21.88 6.84 -2.87
C HIS A 313 22.63 8.16 -3.03
N ARG A 314 23.74 8.12 -3.78
CA ARG A 314 24.59 9.31 -4.06
C ARG A 314 24.26 9.99 -5.40
N GLN A 315 23.35 9.40 -6.17
CA GLN A 315 22.90 9.93 -7.45
C GLN A 315 22.02 11.17 -7.23
N SER A 316 21.85 12.00 -8.27
CA SER A 316 20.98 13.17 -8.20
C SER A 316 19.51 12.77 -8.05
N GLU A 317 18.70 13.66 -7.48
CA GLU A 317 17.26 13.45 -7.39
C GLU A 317 16.61 13.17 -8.74
N ASP A 318 16.97 13.94 -9.77
CA ASP A 318 16.43 13.77 -11.13
C ASP A 318 16.74 12.38 -11.70
N TYR A 319 17.95 11.88 -11.44
CA TYR A 319 18.33 10.52 -11.86
C TYR A 319 17.43 9.49 -11.15
N LEU A 320 17.26 9.62 -9.83
CA LEU A 320 16.46 8.67 -9.05
C LEU A 320 14.99 8.71 -9.47
N LYS A 321 14.41 9.91 -9.68
CA LYS A 321 13.05 10.09 -10.23
C LYS A 321 12.91 9.39 -11.59
N GLU A 322 13.86 9.60 -12.49
CA GLU A 322 13.82 8.94 -13.80
C GLU A 322 13.99 7.42 -13.70
N ARG A 323 14.76 6.89 -12.74
CA ARG A 323 14.82 5.44 -12.50
C ARG A 323 13.50 4.87 -11.99
N ILE A 324 12.78 5.59 -11.12
CA ILE A 324 11.45 5.21 -10.67
C ILE A 324 10.48 5.19 -11.85
N LEU A 325 10.42 6.28 -12.63
CA LEU A 325 9.54 6.38 -13.79
C LEU A 325 9.89 5.36 -14.89
N TYR A 326 11.18 5.09 -15.10
CA TYR A 326 11.65 4.06 -16.04
C TYR A 326 11.04 2.68 -15.71
N THR A 327 10.96 2.34 -14.43
CA THR A 327 10.33 1.10 -13.95
C THR A 327 8.82 1.18 -14.10
N GLN A 328 8.18 2.21 -13.55
CA GLN A 328 6.71 2.33 -13.54
C GLN A 328 6.13 2.32 -14.95
N ARG A 329 6.76 3.02 -15.92
CA ARG A 329 6.32 3.03 -17.33
C ARG A 329 6.34 1.64 -17.97
N ARG A 330 7.33 0.81 -17.64
CA ARG A 330 7.45 -0.56 -18.18
C ARG A 330 6.45 -1.52 -17.53
N VAL A 331 6.29 -1.42 -16.22
CA VAL A 331 5.30 -2.22 -15.50
C VAL A 331 3.90 -1.85 -15.98
N TYR A 332 3.59 -0.56 -16.09
CA TYR A 332 2.30 -0.10 -16.60
C TYR A 332 2.05 -0.57 -18.04
N ASP A 333 3.03 -0.47 -18.95
CA ASP A 333 2.90 -0.99 -20.31
C ASP A 333 2.55 -2.49 -20.33
N GLN A 334 3.26 -3.30 -19.54
CA GLN A 334 2.98 -4.72 -19.44
C GLN A 334 1.67 -5.03 -18.74
N MET A 335 1.24 -4.19 -17.80
CA MET A 335 -0.06 -4.29 -17.14
C MET A 335 -1.19 -4.03 -18.13
N MET A 336 -1.08 -3.02 -19.00
CA MET A 336 -2.07 -2.78 -20.05
C MET A 336 -2.18 -3.96 -21.03
N HIS A 337 -1.05 -4.57 -21.41
CA HIS A 337 -1.05 -5.78 -22.24
C HIS A 337 -1.68 -6.99 -21.52
N ALA A 338 -1.43 -7.14 -20.21
CA ALA A 338 -2.07 -8.17 -19.39
C ALA A 338 -3.58 -7.97 -19.28
N GLN A 339 -4.04 -6.74 -19.01
CA GLN A 339 -5.47 -6.40 -19.00
C GLN A 339 -6.13 -6.68 -20.35
N GLN A 340 -5.46 -6.33 -21.47
CA GLN A 340 -5.93 -6.66 -22.82
C GLN A 340 -6.04 -8.17 -23.04
N ALA A 341 -5.06 -8.96 -22.60
CA ALA A 341 -5.11 -10.41 -22.72
C ALA A 341 -6.25 -11.03 -21.90
N VAL A 342 -6.42 -10.60 -20.65
CA VAL A 342 -7.48 -11.07 -19.73
C VAL A 342 -8.87 -10.72 -20.25
N THR A 343 -9.09 -9.49 -20.70
CA THR A 343 -10.37 -9.10 -21.33
C THR A 343 -10.65 -9.89 -22.61
N GLY A 344 -9.62 -10.19 -23.41
CA GLY A 344 -9.74 -11.11 -24.54
C GLY A 344 -10.12 -12.54 -24.13
N ALA A 345 -9.65 -13.03 -22.99
CA ALA A 345 -10.05 -14.33 -22.43
C ALA A 345 -11.52 -14.33 -21.98
N ILE A 346 -11.96 -13.28 -21.27
CA ILE A 346 -13.36 -13.08 -20.87
C ILE A 346 -14.27 -13.15 -22.10
N GLN A 347 -13.95 -12.40 -23.15
CA GLN A 347 -14.73 -12.37 -24.39
C GLN A 347 -14.73 -13.72 -25.12
N ALA A 348 -13.59 -14.41 -25.18
CA ALA A 348 -13.50 -15.72 -25.82
C ALA A 348 -14.36 -16.77 -25.11
N ILE A 349 -14.36 -16.77 -23.77
CA ILE A 349 -15.21 -17.65 -22.96
C ILE A 349 -16.68 -17.34 -23.18
N ALA A 350 -17.07 -16.05 -23.14
CA ALA A 350 -18.45 -15.63 -23.41
C ALA A 350 -18.93 -16.09 -24.80
N GLN A 351 -18.12 -15.91 -25.83
CA GLN A 351 -18.44 -16.35 -27.20
C GLN A 351 -18.53 -17.86 -27.32
N ALA A 352 -17.65 -18.61 -26.62
CA ALA A 352 -17.69 -20.05 -26.60
C ALA A 352 -19.01 -20.56 -26.02
N MET A 353 -19.50 -19.96 -24.94
CA MET A 353 -20.78 -20.33 -24.30
C MET A 353 -22.01 -20.19 -25.22
N GLU A 354 -21.94 -19.38 -26.27
CA GLU A 354 -23.03 -19.18 -27.23
C GLU A 354 -23.08 -20.27 -28.33
N GLN A 355 -22.12 -21.19 -28.36
CA GLN A 355 -22.02 -22.21 -29.41
C GLN A 355 -22.82 -23.48 -29.06
N GLU A 356 -23.31 -24.20 -30.09
CA GLU A 356 -24.18 -25.37 -29.88
C GLU A 356 -23.43 -26.64 -29.44
N ASN A 357 -22.13 -26.77 -29.73
CA ASN A 357 -21.32 -27.99 -29.52
C ASN A 357 -20.16 -27.78 -28.53
N VAL A 358 -20.39 -27.03 -27.46
CA VAL A 358 -19.38 -26.73 -26.46
C VAL A 358 -19.05 -27.95 -25.60
N ASN A 359 -17.76 -28.27 -25.51
CA ASN A 359 -17.23 -29.16 -24.50
C ASN A 359 -17.08 -28.39 -23.17
N GLU A 360 -18.00 -28.65 -22.24
CA GLU A 360 -18.01 -27.97 -20.92
C GLU A 360 -16.74 -28.19 -20.10
N ASN A 361 -16.08 -29.35 -20.22
CA ASN A 361 -14.82 -29.59 -19.48
C ASN A 361 -13.72 -28.66 -19.98
N THR A 362 -13.57 -28.54 -21.32
CA THR A 362 -12.58 -27.64 -21.93
C THR A 362 -12.94 -26.17 -21.69
N LEU A 363 -14.22 -25.82 -21.68
CA LEU A 363 -14.65 -24.47 -21.32
C LEU A 363 -14.35 -24.15 -19.85
N ASN A 364 -14.51 -25.13 -18.94
CA ASN A 364 -14.14 -24.96 -17.54
C ASN A 364 -12.62 -24.84 -17.35
N GLU A 365 -11.79 -25.52 -18.15
CA GLU A 365 -10.34 -25.28 -18.21
C GLU A 365 -10.05 -23.81 -18.63
N ALA A 366 -10.77 -23.29 -19.61
CA ALA A 366 -10.63 -21.88 -20.02
C ALA A 366 -11.01 -20.92 -18.88
N ARG A 367 -12.09 -21.20 -18.15
CA ARG A 367 -12.52 -20.41 -16.98
C ARG A 367 -11.47 -20.43 -15.86
N ALA A 368 -10.89 -21.59 -15.55
CA ALA A 368 -9.83 -21.70 -14.54
C ALA A 368 -8.59 -20.86 -14.93
N LEU A 369 -8.16 -20.93 -16.19
CA LEU A 369 -7.06 -20.10 -16.69
C LEU A 369 -7.40 -18.60 -16.67
N HIS A 370 -8.63 -18.21 -17.02
CA HIS A 370 -9.09 -16.83 -16.90
C HIS A 370 -9.01 -16.34 -15.45
N ARG A 371 -9.50 -17.13 -14.49
CA ARG A 371 -9.44 -16.82 -13.06
C ARG A 371 -8.00 -16.54 -12.58
N GLU A 372 -7.06 -17.43 -12.89
CA GLU A 372 -5.64 -17.26 -12.51
C GLU A 372 -5.02 -16.03 -13.20
N ALA A 373 -5.27 -15.85 -14.50
CA ALA A 373 -4.73 -14.71 -15.23
C ALA A 373 -5.24 -13.37 -14.72
N GLN A 374 -6.53 -13.30 -14.37
CA GLN A 374 -7.14 -12.11 -13.77
C GLN A 374 -6.55 -11.81 -12.41
N TRP A 375 -6.38 -12.83 -11.55
CA TRP A 375 -5.74 -12.68 -10.24
C TRP A 375 -4.37 -12.01 -10.36
N TYR A 376 -3.51 -12.47 -11.28
CA TYR A 376 -2.17 -11.90 -11.46
C TYR A 376 -2.15 -10.47 -11.98
N VAL A 377 -3.00 -10.10 -12.95
CA VAL A 377 -3.04 -8.70 -13.39
C VAL A 377 -3.63 -7.79 -12.32
N ASP A 378 -4.61 -8.27 -11.55
CA ASP A 378 -5.23 -7.50 -10.49
C ASP A 378 -4.28 -7.31 -9.29
N PHE A 379 -3.47 -8.31 -8.96
CA PHE A 379 -2.44 -8.21 -7.92
C PHE A 379 -1.49 -7.04 -8.17
N ILE A 380 -1.12 -6.78 -9.44
CA ILE A 380 -0.25 -5.65 -9.80
C ILE A 380 -1.04 -4.35 -10.01
N SER A 381 -2.24 -4.41 -10.59
CA SER A 381 -3.09 -3.23 -10.81
C SER A 381 -3.61 -2.61 -9.50
N SER A 382 -3.77 -3.43 -8.47
CA SER A 382 -4.22 -3.00 -7.16
C SER A 382 -3.08 -2.56 -6.24
N GLU A 383 -1.82 -2.90 -6.56
CA GLU A 383 -0.64 -2.45 -5.82
C GLU A 383 -0.22 -1.02 -6.21
N ASN A 384 0.17 -0.21 -5.22
CA ASN A 384 0.23 1.25 -5.38
C ASN A 384 1.57 1.83 -5.85
N SER A 385 2.63 1.02 -5.93
CA SER A 385 3.95 1.49 -6.38
C SER A 385 4.12 1.50 -7.90
N MET A 386 3.16 0.91 -8.62
CA MET A 386 3.28 0.56 -10.04
C MET A 386 4.57 -0.25 -10.28
N GLY A 387 4.76 -1.26 -9.43
CA GLY A 387 5.86 -2.23 -9.46
C GLY A 387 7.22 -1.72 -8.98
N PHE A 388 7.37 -0.47 -8.51
CA PHE A 388 8.66 0.00 -7.98
C PHE A 388 9.10 -0.77 -6.74
N HIS A 389 8.17 -1.22 -5.90
CA HIS A 389 8.49 -2.01 -4.72
C HIS A 389 9.21 -3.32 -5.05
N ASN A 390 8.82 -4.00 -6.14
CA ASN A 390 9.51 -5.20 -6.62
C ASN A 390 9.38 -5.36 -8.15
N PRO A 391 10.25 -4.70 -8.93
CA PRO A 391 10.05 -4.56 -10.38
C PRO A 391 10.11 -5.87 -11.15
N GLN A 392 11.05 -6.74 -10.79
CA GLN A 392 11.24 -8.02 -11.46
C GLN A 392 10.06 -8.95 -11.20
N GLU A 393 9.55 -8.96 -9.97
CA GLU A 393 8.40 -9.79 -9.61
C GLU A 393 7.11 -9.28 -10.26
N ALA A 394 6.89 -7.95 -10.28
CA ALA A 394 5.77 -7.35 -10.98
C ALA A 394 5.75 -7.75 -12.47
N LEU A 395 6.89 -7.65 -13.15
CA LEU A 395 7.01 -8.03 -14.56
C LEU A 395 6.82 -9.55 -14.78
N ARG A 396 7.30 -10.40 -13.85
CA ARG A 396 7.08 -11.85 -13.90
C ARG A 396 5.58 -12.17 -13.82
N ILE A 397 4.90 -11.64 -12.81
CA ILE A 397 3.46 -11.85 -12.59
C ILE A 397 2.64 -11.38 -13.81
N LEU A 398 2.97 -10.21 -14.38
CA LEU A 398 2.30 -9.70 -15.57
C LEU A 398 2.56 -10.56 -16.82
N ALA A 399 3.77 -11.08 -16.99
CA ALA A 399 4.10 -11.99 -18.10
C ALA A 399 3.34 -13.32 -17.96
N ASP A 400 3.23 -13.86 -16.74
CA ASP A 400 2.43 -15.05 -16.46
C ASP A 400 0.94 -14.80 -16.73
N SER A 401 0.39 -13.67 -16.29
CA SER A 401 -0.99 -13.26 -16.59
C SER A 401 -1.26 -13.26 -18.10
N GLN A 402 -0.42 -12.61 -18.90
CA GLN A 402 -0.56 -12.56 -20.36
C GLN A 402 -0.53 -13.96 -20.98
N ARG A 403 0.43 -14.80 -20.57
CA ARG A 403 0.59 -16.17 -21.07
C ARG A 403 -0.62 -17.03 -20.74
N ILE A 404 -1.10 -16.97 -19.50
CA ILE A 404 -2.23 -17.76 -19.00
C ILE A 404 -3.53 -17.31 -19.67
N ALA A 405 -3.76 -16.00 -19.79
CA ALA A 405 -4.91 -15.48 -20.54
C ALA A 405 -4.88 -15.90 -22.02
N GLY A 406 -3.69 -15.95 -22.64
CA GLY A 406 -3.51 -16.52 -23.98
C GLY A 406 -3.95 -17.98 -24.06
N LYS A 407 -3.56 -18.81 -23.08
CA LYS A 407 -4.01 -20.22 -22.98
C LYS A 407 -5.53 -20.30 -22.78
N ALA A 408 -6.12 -19.44 -21.95
CA ALA A 408 -7.57 -19.39 -21.72
C ALA A 408 -8.34 -19.13 -23.03
N ARG A 409 -7.86 -18.19 -23.84
CA ARG A 409 -8.46 -17.88 -25.16
C ARG A 409 -8.39 -19.08 -26.12
N VAL A 410 -7.27 -19.77 -26.14
CA VAL A 410 -7.12 -21.00 -26.94
C VAL A 410 -8.12 -22.04 -26.44
N LYS A 411 -8.13 -22.35 -25.14
CA LYS A 411 -9.07 -23.34 -24.56
C LYS A 411 -10.53 -23.01 -24.81
N ALA A 412 -10.91 -21.74 -24.75
CA ALA A 412 -12.26 -21.30 -25.10
C ALA A 412 -12.60 -21.65 -26.56
N LEU A 413 -11.67 -21.43 -27.50
CA LEU A 413 -11.82 -21.82 -28.91
C LEU A 413 -11.84 -23.35 -29.11
N GLU A 414 -10.96 -24.08 -28.44
CA GLU A 414 -10.92 -25.55 -28.50
C GLU A 414 -12.25 -26.16 -28.05
N SER A 415 -12.91 -25.54 -27.06
CA SER A 415 -14.13 -26.06 -26.47
C SER A 415 -15.27 -26.27 -27.47
N PHE A 416 -15.41 -25.43 -28.50
CA PHE A 416 -16.49 -25.57 -29.50
C PHE A 416 -15.99 -25.97 -30.90
N THR A 417 -14.71 -25.84 -31.20
CA THR A 417 -14.14 -26.28 -32.49
C THR A 417 -13.67 -27.74 -32.47
N GLY A 418 -13.34 -28.27 -31.29
CA GLY A 418 -12.68 -29.56 -31.12
C GLY A 418 -11.25 -29.62 -31.69
N GLN A 419 -10.72 -28.51 -32.21
CA GLN A 419 -9.35 -28.41 -32.68
C GLN A 419 -8.47 -27.92 -31.54
N SER A 420 -7.37 -28.62 -31.28
CA SER A 420 -6.40 -28.21 -30.26
C SER A 420 -5.10 -27.75 -30.90
N LEU A 421 -4.50 -26.71 -30.33
CA LEU A 421 -3.14 -26.33 -30.67
C LEU A 421 -2.16 -27.21 -29.88
N PRO A 422 -0.98 -27.53 -30.45
CA PRO A 422 0.07 -28.16 -29.66
C PRO A 422 0.37 -27.32 -28.42
N ASP A 423 0.58 -27.99 -27.28
CA ASP A 423 1.05 -27.31 -26.09
C ASP A 423 2.34 -26.55 -26.40
N LEU A 424 2.46 -25.35 -25.84
CA LEU A 424 3.73 -24.64 -25.87
C LEU A 424 4.76 -25.56 -25.22
N PRO A 425 5.91 -25.81 -25.88
CA PRO A 425 6.94 -26.61 -25.28
C PRO A 425 7.33 -25.94 -23.96
N GLU A 426 7.27 -26.71 -22.87
CA GLU A 426 7.76 -26.23 -21.58
C GLU A 426 9.17 -25.69 -21.82
N PRO A 427 9.47 -24.44 -21.43
CA PRO A 427 10.83 -23.96 -21.50
C PRO A 427 11.66 -24.98 -20.75
N ARG A 428 12.58 -25.69 -21.44
CA ARG A 428 13.47 -26.62 -20.76
C ARG A 428 14.11 -25.80 -19.66
N ASN A 429 13.74 -26.06 -18.41
CA ASN A 429 14.51 -25.57 -17.29
C ASN A 429 15.86 -26.26 -17.50
N PRO A 430 16.93 -25.57 -17.94
CA PRO A 430 18.15 -26.24 -18.38
C PRO A 430 18.89 -26.90 -17.22
N GLY A 431 18.25 -27.02 -16.05
CA GLY A 431 18.95 -27.14 -14.79
C GLY A 431 19.89 -25.96 -14.64
N PHE A 432 19.45 -24.72 -14.91
CA PHE A 432 20.12 -23.53 -14.37
C PHE A 432 19.95 -23.48 -12.84
N TYR A 433 20.18 -24.60 -12.15
CA TYR A 433 21.11 -24.54 -11.05
C TYR A 433 22.36 -23.94 -11.69
N THR A 434 22.64 -22.68 -11.39
CA THR A 434 23.98 -22.15 -11.58
C THR A 434 24.94 -23.25 -11.14
N THR A 435 25.64 -23.85 -12.09
CA THR A 435 26.60 -24.91 -11.79
C THR A 435 27.60 -24.32 -10.79
N GLN A 436 28.33 -25.16 -10.06
CA GLN A 436 29.37 -24.61 -9.20
C GLN A 436 30.39 -23.77 -10.01
N GLU A 437 30.54 -24.06 -11.31
CA GLU A 437 31.28 -23.27 -12.28
C GLU A 437 30.56 -21.97 -12.69
N ASP A 438 29.24 -21.94 -12.85
CA ASP A 438 28.52 -20.67 -13.12
C ASP A 438 28.49 -19.74 -11.90
N ARG A 439 28.48 -20.31 -10.67
CA ARG A 439 28.58 -19.55 -9.42
C ARG A 439 30.00 -19.05 -9.14
N ASN A 440 31.00 -19.81 -9.57
CA ASN A 440 32.42 -19.48 -9.48
C ASN A 440 33.09 -19.69 -10.84
N PRO A 441 32.89 -18.78 -11.81
CA PRO A 441 33.55 -18.90 -13.09
C PRO A 441 35.07 -18.90 -12.86
N PRO A 442 35.83 -19.83 -13.46
CA PRO A 442 37.27 -19.80 -13.36
C PRO A 442 37.78 -18.44 -13.85
N GLN A 443 38.60 -17.80 -13.01
CA GLN A 443 39.16 -16.46 -13.27
C GLN A 443 40.10 -16.44 -14.48
#